data_AF-A0A9E6RBI9-F1
#
_entry.id   AF-A0A9E6RBI9-F1
#
_cell.length_a   1.000
_cell.length_b   1.000
_cell.length_c   1.000
_cell.angle_alpha   90.00
_cell.angle_beta   90.00
_cell.angle_gamma   90.00
#
_symmetry.space_group_name_H-M   'P 1'
#
loop_
_entity.id
_entity.type
_entity.pdbx_description
1 polymer ?
#
loop_
_entity_poly.entity_id
_entity_poly.type
_entity_poly.pdbx_seq_one_letter_code
_entity_poly.pdbx_strand_id
1 'polypeptide(L)'
;MLARASTAEQALTDLSGLKRGRLALAASQTVAGYWLSPLIHDFRRAYPGVEVSLQIANTDDAAALIRNGEADVGIVEGEIDDPLLASETVAEDDMVLVVAPGHPWIGSAPSSGEDLIASEWTLREPGSGTRAIFEGGHRDGWSLNGKVRRHGARL
;
A
#
# COMPACT_ATOMS: atom_id res chain seq x y z
N MET A 1 -27.35 32.52 -19.23
CA MET A 1 -26.14 31.75 -19.63
C MET A 1 -24.87 32.22 -18.91
N LEU A 2 -24.63 33.53 -18.75
CA LEU A 2 -23.46 34.07 -18.01
C LEU A 2 -23.30 33.56 -16.56
N ALA A 3 -24.40 33.44 -15.81
CA ALA A 3 -24.35 32.89 -14.45
C ALA A 3 -23.86 31.43 -14.40
N ARG A 4 -24.23 30.59 -15.40
CA ARG A 4 -23.78 29.19 -15.46
C ARG A 4 -22.30 29.07 -15.83
N ALA A 5 -21.81 29.94 -16.73
CA ALA A 5 -20.40 30.01 -17.08
C ALA A 5 -19.55 30.44 -15.87
N SER A 6 -19.99 31.47 -15.14
CA SER A 6 -19.31 31.94 -13.93
C SER A 6 -19.30 30.90 -12.79
N THR A 7 -20.38 30.13 -12.59
CA THR A 7 -20.38 29.04 -11.60
C THR A 7 -19.44 27.89 -12.02
N ALA A 8 -19.34 27.59 -13.32
CA ALA A 8 -18.40 26.59 -13.82
C ALA A 8 -16.95 27.06 -13.65
N GLU A 9 -16.64 28.31 -13.98
CA GLU A 9 -15.31 28.91 -13.79
C GLU A 9 -14.91 28.96 -12.30
N GLN A 10 -15.85 29.27 -11.41
CA GLN A 10 -15.63 29.21 -9.96
C GLN A 10 -15.39 27.78 -9.47
N ALA A 11 -16.15 26.79 -9.95
CA ALA A 11 -15.91 25.38 -9.63
C ALA A 11 -14.53 24.91 -10.13
N LEU A 12 -14.13 25.32 -11.34
CA LEU A 12 -12.80 25.07 -11.91
C LEU A 12 -11.68 25.77 -11.12
N THR A 13 -11.94 26.97 -10.58
CA THR A 13 -10.98 27.72 -9.74
C THR A 13 -10.86 27.14 -8.34
N ASP A 14 -11.96 26.64 -7.78
CA ASP A 14 -11.97 25.96 -6.48
C ASP A 14 -11.27 24.59 -6.55
N LEU A 15 -11.39 23.90 -7.70
CA LEU A 15 -10.63 22.69 -8.01
C LEU A 15 -9.14 22.96 -8.21
N SER A 16 -8.78 24.01 -8.98
CA SER A 16 -7.38 24.34 -9.26
C SER A 16 -6.61 24.90 -8.06
N GLY A 17 -7.32 25.46 -7.07
CA GLY A 17 -6.75 25.90 -5.81
C GLY A 17 -6.85 24.88 -4.66
N LEU A 18 -7.31 23.64 -4.92
CA LEU A 18 -7.60 22.63 -3.88
C LEU A 18 -8.51 23.15 -2.74
N LYS A 19 -9.36 24.14 -3.04
CA LYS A 19 -10.20 24.80 -2.03
C LYS A 19 -11.38 23.92 -1.64
N ARG A 20 -11.91 23.12 -2.58
CA ARG A 20 -12.99 22.16 -2.37
C ARG A 20 -12.84 20.97 -3.33
N GLY A 21 -13.21 19.78 -2.88
CA GLY A 21 -13.18 18.58 -3.70
C GLY A 21 -13.32 17.31 -2.87
N ARG A 22 -13.19 16.15 -3.54
CA ARG A 22 -13.09 14.84 -2.90
C ARG A 22 -11.83 14.15 -3.42
N LEU A 23 -11.13 13.46 -2.54
CA LEU A 23 -10.02 12.57 -2.83
C LEU A 23 -10.33 11.19 -2.24
N ALA A 24 -10.59 10.22 -3.11
CA ALA A 24 -10.84 8.83 -2.75
C ALA A 24 -9.54 8.02 -2.86
N LEU A 25 -9.11 7.44 -1.75
CA LEU A 25 -7.88 6.64 -1.64
C LEU A 25 -8.24 5.17 -1.42
N ALA A 26 -7.50 4.29 -2.07
CA ALA A 26 -7.45 2.86 -1.74
C ALA A 26 -6.04 2.53 -1.25
N ALA A 27 -5.90 1.73 -0.18
CA ALA A 27 -4.59 1.32 0.28
C ALA A 27 -4.59 -0.02 0.99
N SER A 28 -3.44 -0.68 0.99
CA SER A 28 -3.22 -1.88 1.79
C SER A 28 -3.42 -1.59 3.28
N GLN A 29 -3.73 -2.61 4.08
CA GLN A 29 -3.96 -2.46 5.51
C GLN A 29 -2.75 -1.84 6.25
N THR A 30 -1.54 -2.26 5.88
CA THR A 30 -0.27 -1.76 6.43
C THR A 30 -0.04 -0.31 6.06
N VAL A 31 -0.19 0.03 4.78
CA VAL A 31 -0.06 1.40 4.28
C VAL A 31 -1.08 2.33 4.93
N ALA A 32 -2.36 1.93 4.96
CA ALA A 32 -3.45 2.70 5.56
C ALA A 32 -3.22 2.99 7.04
N GLY A 33 -2.88 1.95 7.81
CA GLY A 33 -2.78 2.02 9.27
C GLY A 33 -1.55 2.79 9.77
N TYR A 34 -0.41 2.65 9.09
CA TYR A 34 0.87 3.15 9.60
C TYR A 34 1.43 4.34 8.81
N TRP A 35 1.34 4.30 7.48
CA TRP A 35 2.00 5.30 6.63
C TRP A 35 1.07 6.46 6.26
N LEU A 36 -0.14 6.16 5.80
CA LEU A 36 -1.07 7.18 5.33
C LEU A 36 -1.75 7.97 6.44
N SER A 37 -1.99 7.37 7.59
CA SER A 37 -2.70 8.01 8.71
C SER A 37 -2.13 9.40 9.07
N PRO A 38 -0.80 9.58 9.31
CA PRO A 38 -0.23 10.90 9.55
C PRO A 38 -0.29 11.83 8.31
N LEU A 39 -0.10 11.30 7.10
CA LEU A 39 -0.14 12.09 5.86
C LEU A 39 -1.54 12.66 5.58
N ILE A 40 -2.58 11.86 5.80
CA ILE A 40 -3.98 12.28 5.67
C ILE A 40 -4.31 13.34 6.72
N HIS A 41 -3.77 13.22 7.94
CA HIS A 41 -3.94 14.23 8.98
C HIS A 41 -3.38 15.59 8.53
N ASP A 42 -2.13 15.62 8.05
CA ASP A 42 -1.49 16.84 7.59
C ASP A 42 -2.16 17.41 6.34
N PHE A 43 -2.57 16.55 5.40
CA PHE A 43 -3.30 16.95 4.21
C PHE A 43 -4.63 17.63 4.55
N ARG A 44 -5.44 17.04 5.43
CA ARG A 44 -6.72 17.63 5.87
C ARG A 44 -6.54 18.97 6.57
N ARG A 45 -5.44 19.17 7.29
CA ARG A 45 -5.11 20.46 7.90
C ARG A 45 -4.73 21.53 6.87
N ALA A 46 -3.97 21.14 5.85
CA ALA A 46 -3.58 22.04 4.76
C ALA A 46 -4.74 22.38 3.81
N TYR A 47 -5.65 21.42 3.58
CA TYR A 47 -6.75 21.52 2.62
C TYR A 47 -8.11 21.15 3.26
N PRO A 48 -8.61 21.97 4.21
CA PRO A 48 -9.81 21.63 4.99
C PRO A 48 -11.11 21.55 4.19
N GLY A 49 -11.14 22.07 2.96
CA GLY A 49 -12.29 21.95 2.07
C GLY A 49 -12.29 20.69 1.20
N VAL A 50 -11.25 19.87 1.25
CA VAL A 50 -11.16 18.61 0.50
C VAL A 50 -11.58 17.45 1.40
N GLU A 51 -12.62 16.73 0.98
CA GLU A 51 -13.03 15.50 1.64
C GLU A 51 -12.09 14.36 1.25
N VAL A 52 -11.48 13.69 2.23
CA VAL A 52 -10.63 12.52 1.97
C VAL A 52 -11.32 11.27 2.48
N SER A 53 -11.57 10.30 1.61
CA SER A 53 -12.05 8.96 1.96
C SER A 53 -10.95 7.93 1.74
N LEU A 54 -10.82 6.95 2.64
CA LEU A 54 -9.83 5.87 2.55
C LEU A 54 -10.53 4.52 2.65
N GLN A 55 -10.31 3.65 1.67
CA GLN A 55 -10.75 2.26 1.66
C GLN A 55 -9.55 1.33 1.80
N ILE A 56 -9.65 0.37 2.73
CA ILE A 56 -8.62 -0.66 2.89
C ILE A 56 -8.90 -1.77 1.87
N ALA A 57 -7.89 -2.09 1.05
CA ALA A 57 -7.96 -3.07 -0.03
C ALA A 57 -6.57 -3.69 -0.28
N ASN A 58 -6.50 -4.93 -0.76
CA ASN A 58 -5.24 -5.49 -1.23
C ASN A 58 -4.84 -4.87 -2.59
N THR A 59 -3.73 -5.31 -3.17
CA THR A 59 -3.21 -4.74 -4.43
C THR A 59 -4.21 -4.87 -5.58
N ASP A 60 -4.79 -6.06 -5.77
CA ASP A 60 -5.71 -6.34 -6.86
C ASP A 60 -7.02 -5.55 -6.72
N ASP A 61 -7.56 -5.51 -5.51
CA ASP A 61 -8.79 -4.80 -5.18
C ASP A 61 -8.61 -3.29 -5.30
N ALA A 62 -7.45 -2.74 -4.89
CA ALA A 62 -7.14 -1.33 -5.07
C ALA A 62 -7.08 -0.95 -6.56
N ALA A 63 -6.44 -1.79 -7.39
CA ALA A 63 -6.43 -1.59 -8.84
C ALA A 63 -7.85 -1.63 -9.43
N ALA A 64 -8.70 -2.54 -8.95
CA ALA A 64 -10.11 -2.62 -9.37
C ALA A 64 -10.90 -1.35 -8.98
N LEU A 65 -10.73 -0.85 -7.76
CA LEU A 65 -11.38 0.39 -7.31
C LEU A 65 -11.00 1.58 -8.19
N ILE A 66 -9.74 1.69 -8.61
CA ILE A 66 -9.32 2.78 -9.50
C ILE A 66 -9.91 2.61 -10.89
N ARG A 67 -9.84 1.40 -11.47
CA ARG A 67 -10.43 1.12 -12.79
C ARG A 67 -11.92 1.44 -12.86
N ASN A 68 -12.64 1.19 -11.77
CA ASN A 68 -14.07 1.45 -11.67
C ASN A 68 -14.41 2.91 -11.35
N GLY A 69 -13.42 3.76 -11.07
CA GLY A 69 -13.61 5.15 -10.66
C GLY A 69 -14.13 5.30 -9.23
N GLU A 70 -13.97 4.27 -8.40
CA GLU A 70 -14.35 4.28 -6.98
C GLU A 70 -13.23 4.87 -6.10
N ALA A 71 -11.98 4.80 -6.56
CA ALA A 71 -10.82 5.46 -5.98
C ALA A 71 -10.06 6.28 -7.02
N ASP A 72 -9.48 7.40 -6.60
CA ASP A 72 -8.64 8.25 -7.44
C ASP A 72 -7.18 7.79 -7.42
N VAL A 73 -6.69 7.31 -6.26
CA VAL A 73 -5.30 6.88 -6.05
C VAL A 73 -5.25 5.62 -5.20
N GLY A 74 -4.41 4.67 -5.62
CA GLY A 74 -4.07 3.45 -4.87
C GLY A 74 -2.65 3.50 -4.33
N ILE A 75 -2.45 3.08 -3.09
CA ILE A 75 -1.12 3.00 -2.48
C ILE A 75 -0.94 1.60 -1.89
N VAL A 76 -0.09 0.81 -2.55
CA VAL A 76 0.04 -0.63 -2.34
C VAL A 76 1.50 -1.06 -2.51
N GLU A 77 1.87 -2.20 -1.94
CA GLU A 77 3.24 -2.73 -1.98
C GLU A 77 3.51 -3.61 -3.21
N GLY A 78 2.45 -4.13 -3.84
CA GLY A 78 2.58 -5.05 -4.98
C GLY A 78 2.72 -4.33 -6.31
N GLU A 79 3.45 -4.95 -7.24
CA GLU A 79 3.48 -4.51 -8.64
C GLU A 79 2.11 -4.74 -9.29
N ILE A 80 1.70 -3.78 -10.11
CA ILE A 80 0.46 -3.84 -10.89
C ILE A 80 0.85 -3.80 -12.37
N ASP A 81 0.60 -4.91 -13.08
CA ASP A 81 0.73 -4.99 -14.53
C ASP A 81 -0.64 -4.71 -15.17
N ASP A 82 -1.01 -3.42 -15.20
CA ASP A 82 -2.26 -2.95 -15.83
C ASP A 82 -1.96 -1.75 -16.73
N PRO A 83 -2.13 -1.87 -18.06
CA PRO A 83 -1.81 -0.80 -19.00
C PRO A 83 -2.72 0.43 -18.88
N LEU A 84 -3.84 0.32 -18.15
CA LEU A 84 -4.75 1.44 -17.90
C LEU A 84 -4.39 2.25 -16.65
N LEU A 85 -3.43 1.76 -15.84
CA LEU A 85 -3.03 2.40 -14.60
C LEU A 85 -1.59 2.92 -14.72
N ALA A 86 -1.37 4.14 -14.25
CA ALA A 86 -0.02 4.66 -14.05
C ALA A 86 0.44 4.28 -12.64
N SER A 87 1.68 3.80 -12.52
CA SER A 87 2.30 3.44 -11.24
C SER A 87 3.62 4.21 -11.04
N GLU A 88 3.86 4.64 -9.81
CA GLU A 88 5.11 5.30 -9.40
C GLU A 88 5.51 4.81 -8.01
N THR A 89 6.81 4.56 -7.81
CA THR A 89 7.36 4.20 -6.50
C THR A 89 7.54 5.45 -5.64
N VAL A 90 6.79 5.51 -4.54
CA VAL A 90 6.79 6.66 -3.61
C VAL A 90 7.53 6.37 -2.30
N ALA A 91 7.77 5.10 -1.98
CA ALA A 91 8.49 4.64 -0.80
C ALA A 91 8.99 3.21 -1.01
N GLU A 92 10.00 2.83 -0.24
CA GLU A 92 10.52 1.47 -0.13
C GLU A 92 10.38 0.98 1.31
N ASP A 93 10.16 -0.33 1.50
CA ASP A 93 10.07 -0.98 2.81
C ASP A 93 10.86 -2.30 2.81
N ASP A 94 11.37 -2.68 3.98
CA ASP A 94 12.12 -3.92 4.19
C ASP A 94 11.16 -5.06 4.57
N MET A 95 11.01 -6.07 3.71
CA MET A 95 10.31 -7.29 4.10
C MET A 95 11.15 -8.12 5.08
N VAL A 96 10.63 -8.35 6.28
CA VAL A 96 11.33 -9.09 7.34
C VAL A 96 10.64 -10.40 7.68
N LEU A 97 11.45 -11.40 8.01
CA LEU A 97 10.99 -12.68 8.52
C LEU A 97 10.64 -12.57 10.01
N VAL A 98 9.44 -13.04 10.36
CA VAL A 98 8.97 -13.14 11.74
C VAL A 98 8.75 -14.60 12.07
N VAL A 99 9.35 -15.05 13.18
CA VAL A 99 9.26 -16.44 13.65
C VAL A 99 8.80 -16.50 15.10
N ALA A 100 8.16 -17.60 15.48
CA ALA A 100 7.78 -17.85 16.86
C ALA A 100 9.01 -17.97 17.78
N PRO A 101 8.89 -17.65 19.08
CA PRO A 101 9.93 -17.95 20.05
C PRO A 101 10.33 -19.44 20.02
N GLY A 102 11.62 -19.73 20.06
CA GLY A 102 12.17 -21.08 19.96
C GLY A 102 12.33 -21.63 18.53
N HIS A 103 11.94 -20.89 17.49
CA HIS A 103 12.12 -21.33 16.10
C HIS A 103 13.60 -21.56 15.76
N PRO A 104 13.95 -22.58 14.95
CA PRO A 104 15.34 -22.85 14.56
C PRO A 104 16.08 -21.67 13.94
N TRP A 105 15.34 -20.76 13.29
CA TRP A 105 15.90 -19.54 12.70
C TRP A 105 16.24 -18.42 13.68
N ILE A 106 15.98 -18.61 14.98
CA ILE A 106 16.41 -17.66 16.00
C ILE A 106 17.93 -17.76 16.16
N GLY A 107 18.65 -16.76 15.64
CA GLY A 107 20.11 -16.69 15.70
C GLY A 107 20.84 -17.35 14.54
N SER A 108 20.12 -18.15 13.75
CA SER A 108 20.62 -18.78 12.52
C SER A 108 19.62 -18.53 11.40
N ALA A 109 19.73 -17.38 10.73
CA ALA A 109 18.84 -17.06 9.61
C ALA A 109 18.87 -18.16 8.52
N PRO A 110 17.78 -18.33 7.75
CA PRO A 110 17.79 -19.25 6.61
C PRO A 110 18.99 -18.94 5.70
N SER A 111 19.62 -20.00 5.22
CA SER A 111 20.88 -19.94 4.48
C SER A 111 20.66 -19.84 2.96
N SER A 112 19.45 -20.18 2.51
CA SER A 112 19.07 -20.17 1.11
C SER A 112 17.58 -19.85 0.92
N GLY A 113 17.20 -19.56 -0.33
CA GLY A 113 15.78 -19.53 -0.70
C GLY A 113 15.08 -20.87 -0.51
N GLU A 114 15.77 -22.00 -0.72
CA GLU A 114 15.19 -23.34 -0.55
C GLU A 114 14.71 -23.59 0.88
N ASP A 115 15.44 -23.08 1.88
CA ASP A 115 15.04 -23.13 3.29
C ASP A 115 13.68 -22.43 3.50
N LEU A 116 13.45 -21.31 2.80
CA LEU A 116 12.17 -20.61 2.83
C LEU A 116 11.08 -21.46 2.17
N ILE A 117 11.34 -22.03 0.99
CA ILE A 117 10.35 -22.82 0.23
C ILE A 117 9.91 -24.06 1.02
N ALA A 118 10.84 -24.73 1.69
CA ALA A 118 10.56 -25.96 2.43
C ALA A 118 9.83 -25.74 3.77
N SER A 119 9.66 -24.49 4.21
CA SER A 119 9.08 -24.15 5.51
C SER A 119 7.56 -23.98 5.46
N GLU A 120 6.91 -24.07 6.61
CA GLU A 120 5.49 -23.77 6.77
C GLU A 120 5.26 -22.27 6.92
N TRP A 121 4.32 -21.72 6.15
CA TRP A 121 4.05 -20.27 6.12
C TRP A 121 2.63 -19.91 6.51
N THR A 122 2.51 -18.85 7.31
CA THR A 122 1.27 -18.08 7.45
C THR A 122 1.32 -16.93 6.46
N LEU A 123 0.65 -17.08 5.33
CA LEU A 123 0.64 -16.08 4.25
C LEU A 123 -0.64 -15.24 4.29
N ARG A 124 -0.56 -14.08 3.64
CA ARG A 124 -1.71 -13.23 3.34
C ARG A 124 -2.64 -13.90 2.32
N GLU A 125 -3.81 -13.33 2.16
CA GLU A 125 -4.78 -13.66 1.13
C GLU A 125 -4.18 -13.52 -0.29
N PRO A 126 -4.70 -14.28 -1.28
CA PRO A 126 -4.41 -14.02 -2.69
C PRO A 126 -4.74 -12.57 -3.08
N GLY A 127 -3.93 -11.96 -3.96
CA GLY A 127 -4.02 -10.55 -4.35
C GLY A 127 -3.31 -9.57 -3.41
N SER A 128 -2.73 -10.05 -2.31
CA SER A 128 -1.85 -9.23 -1.45
C SER A 128 -0.48 -9.02 -2.08
N GLY A 129 -0.05 -7.77 -2.22
CA GLY A 129 1.27 -7.41 -2.74
C GLY A 129 2.42 -8.09 -1.99
N THR A 130 2.39 -8.11 -0.67
CA THR A 130 3.42 -8.80 0.14
C THR A 130 3.48 -10.31 -0.12
N ARG A 131 2.35 -10.95 -0.44
CA ARG A 131 2.32 -12.37 -0.80
C ARG A 131 2.83 -12.58 -2.22
N ALA A 132 2.47 -11.70 -3.15
CA ALA A 132 2.98 -11.76 -4.52
C ALA A 132 4.51 -11.60 -4.55
N ILE A 133 5.07 -10.69 -3.74
CA ILE A 133 6.52 -10.52 -3.56
C ILE A 133 7.13 -11.81 -3.01
N PHE A 134 6.51 -12.40 -1.97
CA PHE A 134 6.98 -13.66 -1.40
C PHE A 134 6.98 -14.78 -2.44
N GLU A 135 5.87 -15.02 -3.12
CA GLU A 135 5.74 -16.05 -4.16
C GLU A 135 6.62 -15.76 -5.39
N GLY A 136 6.85 -14.50 -5.73
CA GLY A 136 7.77 -14.07 -6.79
C GLY A 136 9.22 -14.46 -6.51
N GLY A 137 9.68 -14.30 -5.27
CA GLY A 137 11.02 -14.71 -4.84
C GLY A 137 11.31 -16.20 -5.05
N HIS A 138 10.28 -17.07 -5.10
CA HIS A 138 10.46 -18.47 -5.48
C HIS A 138 10.93 -18.64 -6.94
N ARG A 139 10.52 -17.75 -7.85
CA ARG A 139 10.85 -17.81 -9.28
C ARG A 139 12.21 -17.18 -9.57
N ASP A 140 12.51 -16.05 -8.94
CA ASP A 140 13.66 -15.22 -9.29
C ASP A 140 14.91 -15.47 -8.41
N GLY A 141 14.75 -16.30 -7.38
CA GLY A 141 15.81 -16.64 -6.42
C GLY A 141 15.86 -15.62 -5.28
N TRP A 142 15.62 -16.09 -4.06
CA TRP A 142 15.68 -15.25 -2.86
C TRP A 142 17.09 -14.71 -2.59
N SER A 143 17.21 -13.39 -2.42
CA SER A 143 18.38 -12.76 -1.82
C SER A 143 18.09 -12.37 -0.36
N LEU A 144 18.69 -13.09 0.58
CA LEU A 144 18.48 -12.88 2.01
C LEU A 144 19.51 -11.90 2.56
N ASN A 145 19.14 -10.63 2.72
CA ASN A 145 19.88 -9.67 3.53
C ASN A 145 19.53 -9.91 5.01
N GLY A 146 20.17 -10.90 5.63
CA GLY A 146 19.79 -11.55 6.90
C GLY A 146 19.55 -10.67 8.14
N LYS A 147 18.48 -9.88 8.16
CA LYS A 147 18.00 -9.14 9.34
C LYS A 147 16.78 -9.81 9.94
N VAL A 148 16.99 -10.80 10.83
CA VAL A 148 15.92 -11.35 11.68
C VAL A 148 15.80 -10.47 12.93
N ARG A 149 14.73 -9.67 13.03
CA ARG A 149 14.50 -8.80 14.20
C ARG A 149 13.69 -9.55 15.27
N ARG A 150 14.19 -9.56 16.52
CA ARG A 150 13.44 -10.06 17.68
C ARG A 150 12.43 -9.01 18.13
N HIS A 151 11.14 -9.22 17.92
CA HIS A 151 10.11 -8.48 18.66
C HIS A 151 9.77 -9.24 19.93
N GLY A 152 10.26 -8.74 21.07
CA GLY A 152 9.81 -9.20 22.38
C GLY A 152 8.37 -8.74 22.59
N ALA A 153 7.43 -9.69 22.64
CA ALA A 153 6.06 -9.42 23.05
C ALA A 153 6.06 -8.84 24.47
N ARG A 154 5.69 -7.56 24.59
CA ARG A 154 4.95 -7.08 25.74
C ARG A 154 3.66 -6.49 25.18
N LEU A 155 2.59 -7.29 25.32
CA LEU A 155 1.24 -6.76 25.41
C LEU A 155 1.10 -6.01 26.74
#